data_AF-A0A1C3MWQ5-F1
#
_entry.id   AF-A0A1C3MWQ5-F1
#
_cell.length_a   1.000
_cell.length_b   1.000
_cell.length_c   1.000
_cell.angle_alpha   90.00
_cell.angle_beta   90.00
_cell.angle_gamma   90.00
#
_symmetry.space_group_name_H-M   'P 1'
#
loop_
_entity.id
_entity.type
_entity.pdbx_description
1 polymer ?
#
loop_
_entity_poly.entity_id
_entity_poly.type
_entity_poly.pdbx_seq_one_letter_code
_entity_poly.pdbx_strand_id
1 'polypeptide(L)'
;MGKLDRYFEDVARIRAEGVSTNGWVTVAREHDGDIEVDIRPGMLRRCDPDQVATEIRTALFAAVADHRRQYRQLRIDYFGSPLGVEPFTPFELEHGGMQEP
;
A
#
# COMPACT_ATOMS: atom_id res chain seq x y z
N MET A 1 7.39 18.57 17.24
CA MET A 1 6.92 17.40 16.49
C MET A 1 7.44 16.15 17.15
N GLY A 2 6.53 15.33 17.66
CA GLY A 2 6.87 14.07 18.33
C GLY A 2 7.35 13.02 17.33
N LYS A 3 7.93 11.94 17.86
CA LYS A 3 8.35 10.77 17.08
C LYS A 3 7.16 10.13 16.33
N LEU A 4 5.98 10.16 16.94
CA LEU A 4 4.74 9.64 16.37
C LEU A 4 4.25 10.47 15.17
N ASP A 5 4.34 11.80 15.27
CA ASP A 5 3.94 12.71 14.19
C ASP A 5 4.79 12.46 12.93
N ARG A 6 6.12 12.36 13.10
CA ARG A 6 7.06 12.07 12.01
C ARG A 6 6.82 10.70 11.38
N TYR A 7 6.46 9.70 12.19
CA TYR A 7 6.09 8.39 11.68
C TYR A 7 4.87 8.47 10.74
N PHE A 8 3.82 9.19 11.12
CA PHE A 8 2.65 9.34 10.25
C PHE A 8 2.94 10.17 9.00
N GLU A 9 3.78 11.20 9.09
CA GLU A 9 4.25 11.95 7.91
C GLU A 9 5.00 11.05 6.93
N ASP A 10 5.87 10.17 7.41
CA ASP A 10 6.61 9.23 6.55
C ASP A 10 5.70 8.14 5.98
N VAL A 11 4.72 7.66 6.75
CA VAL A 11 3.68 6.74 6.25
C VAL A 11 2.86 7.39 5.13
N ALA A 12 2.53 8.67 5.26
CA ALA A 12 1.80 9.42 4.23
C ALA A 12 2.61 9.66 2.94
N ARG A 13 3.93 9.41 2.97
CA ARG A 13 4.81 9.50 1.79
C ARG A 13 5.07 8.16 1.13
N ILE A 14 4.49 7.06 1.64
CA ILE A 14 4.61 5.75 1.00
C ILE A 14 3.97 5.82 -0.39
N ARG A 15 4.80 5.59 -1.41
CA ARG A 15 4.38 5.31 -2.77
C ARG A 15 4.91 3.93 -3.14
N ALA A 16 4.00 2.97 -3.27
CA ALA A 16 4.35 1.59 -3.53
C ALA A 16 4.22 1.29 -5.02
N GLU A 17 5.16 0.50 -5.55
CA GLU A 17 5.16 0.15 -6.97
C GLU A 17 5.10 -1.37 -7.15
N GLY A 18 4.36 -1.79 -8.16
CA GLY A 18 4.20 -3.18 -8.53
C GLY A 18 4.30 -3.33 -10.04
N VAL A 19 5.15 -4.26 -10.49
CA VAL A 19 5.30 -4.59 -11.89
C VAL A 19 4.68 -5.97 -12.13
N SER A 20 3.94 -6.10 -13.22
CA SER A 20 3.34 -7.36 -13.62
C SER A 20 4.40 -8.40 -13.98
N THR A 21 4.01 -9.68 -13.93
CA THR A 21 4.92 -10.81 -14.17
C THR A 21 5.73 -10.68 -15.46
N ASN A 22 5.10 -10.22 -16.56
CA ASN A 22 5.77 -10.06 -17.85
C ASN A 22 6.23 -8.61 -18.13
N GLY A 23 6.11 -7.71 -17.15
CA GLY A 23 6.56 -6.33 -17.26
C GLY A 23 5.76 -5.48 -18.26
N TRP A 24 4.50 -5.85 -18.52
CA TRP A 24 3.61 -5.05 -19.36
C TRP A 24 2.87 -3.96 -18.60
N VAL A 25 2.59 -4.17 -17.31
CA VAL A 25 1.82 -3.24 -16.49
C VAL A 25 2.64 -2.85 -15.27
N THR A 26 2.68 -1.55 -15.00
CA THR A 26 3.21 -0.98 -13.76
C THR A 26 2.05 -0.34 -13.01
N VAL A 27 1.97 -0.60 -11.72
CA VAL A 27 0.99 0.00 -10.83
C VAL A 27 1.73 0.77 -9.75
N ALA A 28 1.43 2.05 -9.61
CA ALA A 28 1.80 2.83 -8.44
C ALA A 28 0.59 3.01 -7.53
N ARG A 29 0.78 2.81 -6.23
CA ARG A 29 -0.25 3.01 -5.20
C ARG A 29 0.24 4.05 -4.20
N GLU A 30 -0.54 5.11 -4.06
CA GLU A 30 -0.34 6.14 -3.05
C GLU A 30 -0.83 5.67 -1.66
N HIS A 31 -0.45 6.39 -0.62
CA HIS A 31 -0.78 6.01 0.77
C HIS A 31 -2.30 5.99 1.05
N ASP A 32 -3.05 6.90 0.42
CA ASP A 32 -4.51 7.05 0.54
C ASP A 32 -5.29 5.95 -0.21
N GLY A 33 -4.59 5.18 -1.04
CA GLY A 33 -5.16 4.11 -1.83
C GLY A 33 -5.49 4.49 -3.27
N ASP A 34 -5.14 5.70 -3.71
CA ASP A 34 -5.17 6.04 -5.12
C ASP A 34 -4.17 5.19 -5.91
N ILE A 35 -4.56 4.84 -7.14
CA ILE A 35 -3.83 3.91 -7.98
C ILE A 35 -3.62 4.52 -9.36
N GLU A 36 -2.36 4.57 -9.78
CA GLU A 36 -1.96 4.89 -11.14
C GLU A 36 -1.54 3.59 -11.85
N VAL A 37 -2.06 3.37 -13.05
CA VAL A 37 -1.78 2.16 -13.85
C VAL A 37 -1.16 2.60 -15.18
N ASP A 38 0.10 2.23 -15.39
CA ASP A 38 0.77 2.39 -16.68
C ASP A 38 0.76 1.05 -17.44
N ILE A 39 0.28 1.11 -18.68
CA ILE A 39 0.20 -0.04 -19.59
C ILE A 39 1.18 0.19 -20.72
N ARG A 40 2.20 -0.66 -20.78
CA ARG A 40 3.25 -0.56 -21.78
C ARG A 40 2.66 -0.63 -23.20
N PRO A 41 3.08 0.29 -24.10
CA PRO A 41 2.58 0.33 -25.46
C PRO A 41 2.70 -1.01 -26.20
N GLY A 42 1.61 -1.40 -26.87
CA GLY A 42 1.53 -2.62 -27.67
C GLY A 42 1.06 -3.86 -26.92
N MET A 43 0.90 -3.80 -25.59
CA MET A 43 0.28 -4.89 -24.82
C MET A 43 -1.11 -5.24 -25.35
N LEU A 44 -1.99 -4.24 -25.50
CA LEU A 44 -3.37 -4.43 -25.97
C LEU A 44 -3.48 -4.98 -27.41
N ARG A 45 -2.38 -4.99 -28.18
CA ARG A 45 -2.33 -5.59 -29.51
C ARG A 45 -1.81 -7.03 -29.50
N ARG A 46 -1.10 -7.42 -28.44
CA ARG A 46 -0.35 -8.69 -28.34
C ARG A 46 -0.95 -9.66 -27.33
N CYS A 47 -1.78 -9.14 -26.43
CA CYS A 47 -2.39 -9.91 -25.36
C CYS A 47 -3.90 -9.98 -25.56
N ASP A 48 -4.47 -11.16 -25.26
CA ASP A 48 -5.90 -11.32 -25.12
C ASP A 48 -6.42 -10.68 -23.81
N PRO A 49 -7.73 -10.46 -23.66
CA PRO A 49 -8.29 -9.84 -22.46
C PRO A 49 -7.94 -10.53 -21.14
N ASP A 50 -7.79 -11.86 -21.12
CA ASP A 50 -7.47 -12.63 -19.91
C ASP A 50 -6.01 -12.43 -19.51
N GLN A 51 -5.11 -12.38 -20.50
CA GLN A 51 -3.72 -11.98 -20.28
C GLN A 51 -3.64 -10.55 -19.75
N VAL A 52 -4.41 -9.62 -20.30
CA VAL A 52 -4.45 -8.23 -19.81
C VAL A 52 -4.90 -8.18 -18.35
N ALA A 53 -5.99 -8.87 -18.02
CA ALA A 53 -6.48 -8.93 -16.65
C ALA A 53 -5.46 -9.57 -15.68
N THR A 54 -4.73 -10.59 -16.15
CA THR A 54 -3.69 -11.25 -15.35
C THR A 54 -2.50 -10.35 -15.09
N GLU A 55 -2.03 -9.60 -16.09
CA GLU A 55 -0.95 -8.63 -15.92
C GLU A 55 -1.35 -7.52 -14.93
N ILE A 56 -2.56 -6.96 -15.06
CA ILE A 56 -3.05 -5.94 -14.11
C ILE A 56 -3.13 -6.52 -12.69
N ARG A 57 -3.68 -7.73 -12.53
CA ARG A 57 -3.82 -8.39 -11.22
C ARG A 57 -2.47 -8.65 -10.56
N THR A 58 -1.48 -9.11 -11.32
CA THR A 58 -0.14 -9.40 -10.78
C THR A 58 0.59 -8.12 -10.39
N ALA A 59 0.51 -7.05 -11.19
CA ALA A 59 1.05 -5.74 -10.83
C ALA A 59 0.41 -5.17 -9.55
N LEU A 60 -0.93 -5.26 -9.43
CA LEU A 60 -1.65 -4.83 -8.23
C LEU A 60 -1.20 -5.58 -6.98
N PHE A 61 -1.09 -6.91 -7.05
CA PHE A 61 -0.61 -7.69 -5.90
C PHE A 61 0.84 -7.35 -5.53
N ALA A 62 1.70 -7.11 -6.52
CA ALA A 62 3.06 -6.66 -6.27
C ALA A 62 3.07 -5.29 -5.56
N ALA A 63 2.26 -4.33 -5.99
CA ALA A 63 2.17 -3.01 -5.37
C ALA A 63 1.65 -3.08 -3.92
N VAL A 64 0.64 -3.92 -3.65
CA VAL A 64 0.14 -4.15 -2.28
C VAL A 64 1.20 -4.82 -1.40
N ALA A 65 1.93 -5.79 -1.94
CA ALA A 65 3.00 -6.46 -1.21
C ALA A 65 4.13 -5.48 -0.86
N ASP A 66 4.51 -4.62 -1.81
CA ASP A 66 5.53 -3.59 -1.59
C ASP A 66 5.05 -2.53 -0.58
N HIS A 67 3.80 -2.07 -0.66
CA HIS A 67 3.22 -1.16 0.34
C HIS A 67 3.30 -1.74 1.77
N ARG A 68 2.93 -3.01 1.94
CA ARG A 68 3.02 -3.70 3.23
C ARG A 68 4.46 -3.84 3.70
N ARG A 69 5.40 -4.08 2.79
CA ARG A 69 6.83 -4.14 3.08
C ARG A 69 7.36 -2.78 3.55
N GLN A 70 7.08 -1.71 2.82
CA GLN A 70 7.49 -0.35 3.17
C GLN A 70 6.91 0.09 4.52
N TYR A 71 5.61 -0.11 4.73
CA TYR A 71 4.94 0.20 5.99
C TYR A 71 5.56 -0.56 7.17
N ARG A 72 5.83 -1.86 7.00
CA ARG A 72 6.49 -2.66 8.02
C ARG A 72 7.90 -2.15 8.31
N GLN A 73 8.66 -1.79 7.28
CA GLN A 73 10.02 -1.28 7.44
C GLN A 73 10.03 0.04 8.22
N LEU A 74 9.16 0.99 7.87
CA LEU A 74 9.01 2.25 8.61
C LEU A 74 8.65 2.01 10.08
N ARG A 75 7.74 1.07 10.36
CA ARG A 75 7.43 0.71 11.75
C ARG A 75 8.64 0.17 12.49
N ILE A 76 9.48 -0.64 11.84
CA ILE A 76 10.72 -1.17 12.43
C ILE A 76 11.74 -0.05 12.67
N ASP A 77 11.91 0.86 11.71
CA ASP A 77 12.88 1.95 11.81
C ASP A 77 12.54 2.91 12.96
N TYR A 78 11.24 3.16 13.17
CA TYR A 78 10.76 4.00 14.26
C TYR A 78 10.69 3.26 15.60
N PHE A 79 10.15 2.05 15.65
CA PHE A 79 9.76 1.40 16.91
C PHE A 79 10.51 0.09 17.22
N GLY A 80 11.39 -0.35 16.33
CA GLY A 80 12.09 -1.63 16.42
C GLY A 80 11.28 -2.81 15.88
N SER A 81 11.92 -3.98 15.83
CA SER A 81 11.31 -5.21 15.31
C SER A 81 10.15 -5.70 16.19
N PRO A 82 9.00 -6.09 15.62
CA PRO A 82 7.86 -6.63 16.38
C PRO A 82 8.11 -8.04 16.94
N LEU A 83 9.28 -8.66 16.70
CA LEU A 83 9.64 -9.95 17.33
C LEU A 83 9.79 -9.89 18.86
N GLY A 84 9.56 -8.72 19.48
CA GLY A 84 9.46 -8.55 20.93
C GLY A 84 8.49 -7.44 21.38
N VAL A 85 7.54 -7.02 20.52
CA VAL A 85 6.61 -5.93 20.82
C VAL A 85 5.17 -6.44 20.71
N GLU A 86 4.38 -6.29 21.77
CA GLU A 86 2.97 -6.66 21.78
C GLU A 86 2.21 -6.00 20.60
N PRO A 87 1.19 -6.66 20.05
CA PRO A 87 0.38 -6.09 18.99
C PRO A 87 -0.19 -4.74 19.44
N PHE A 88 0.17 -3.67 18.73
CA PHE A 88 -0.49 -2.38 18.91
C PHE A 88 -1.88 -2.47 18.30
N THR A 89 -2.91 -2.54 19.14
CA THR A 89 -4.30 -2.32 18.75
C THR A 89 -4.51 -0.81 18.65
N PRO A 90 -4.88 -0.25 17.48
CA PRO A 90 -5.28 1.15 17.40
C PRO A 90 -6.41 1.40 18.38
N PHE A 91 -6.38 2.55 19.07
CA PHE A 91 -7.52 2.97 19.87
C PHE A 91 -8.73 3.07 18.94
N GLU A 92 -9.76 2.28 19.21
CA GLU A 92 -11.09 2.59 18.72
C GLU A 92 -11.43 3.96 19.28
N LEU A 93 -11.52 4.96 18.40
CA LEU A 93 -12.17 6.22 18.73
C LEU A 93 -13.61 5.84 19.08
N GLU A 94 -13.90 5.73 20.38
CA GLU A 94 -15.27 5.65 20.87
C GLU A 94 -16.05 6.77 20.17
N HIS A 95 -16.92 6.38 19.24
CA HIS A 95 -17.95 7.26 18.74
C HIS A 95 -18.78 7.63 19.95
N GLY A 96 -18.54 8.86 20.44
CA GLY A 96 -19.21 9.44 21.59
C GLY A 96 -20.71 9.23 21.48
N GLY A 97 -21.28 8.67 22.54
CA GLY A 97 -22.72 8.55 22.68
C GLY A 97 -23.36 9.92 22.50
N MET A 98 -24.21 10.04 21.49
CA MET A 98 -25.26 11.04 21.52
C MET A 98 -26.25 10.62 22.60
N GLN A 99 -26.12 11.25 23.77
CA GLN A 99 -27.23 11.46 24.68
C GLN A 99 -28.22 12.39 23.96
N GLU A 100 -29.39 11.88 23.60
CA GLU A 100 -30.56 12.70 23.29
C GLU A 100 -31.47 12.77 24.53
N PRO A 101 -32.17 13.91 24.71
CA PRO A 101 -32.77 14.35 25.98
C PRO A 101 -33.97 13.55 26.47
#